data_AF-A0A1M5YI36-F1
#
_entry.id   AF-A0A1M5YI36-F1
#
_cell.length_a   1.000
_cell.length_b   1.000
_cell.length_c   1.000
_cell.angle_alpha   90.00
_cell.angle_beta   90.00
_cell.angle_gamma   90.00
#
_symmetry.space_group_name_H-M   'P 1'
#
loop_
_entity.id
_entity.type
_entity.pdbx_description
1 polymer ?
#
loop_
_entity_poly.entity_id
_entity_poly.type
_entity_poly.pdbx_seq_one_letter_code
_entity_poly.pdbx_strand_id
1 'polypeptide(L)'
;MSTFPVVSSLRAAPLPGILNTAIRVLLMLMPIALPQLCLAASGGLDQSVSVFEQIRDWLWLIIPVVCLIIGGILGAAYSADLIRKDTMYTWVVGVVFAGLVAGGIIKLVF
;
A
#
# COMPACT_ATOMS: atom_id res chain seq x y z
N MET A 1 10.27 3.34 -50.47
CA MET A 1 9.67 2.86 -49.20
C MET A 1 10.77 2.81 -48.17
N SER A 2 10.50 3.35 -46.98
CA SER A 2 11.43 3.89 -45.98
C SER A 2 12.47 2.93 -45.40
N THR A 3 13.69 3.46 -45.37
CA THR A 3 14.81 3.27 -44.44
C THR A 3 14.44 2.80 -43.02
N PHE A 4 14.97 1.65 -42.61
CA PHE A 4 15.28 1.36 -41.21
C PHE A 4 16.58 0.54 -41.13
N PRO A 5 17.72 1.17 -40.83
CA PRO A 5 18.91 0.44 -40.42
C PRO A 5 18.96 0.36 -38.88
N VAL A 6 19.67 -0.66 -38.38
CA VAL A 6 20.22 -0.70 -37.02
C VAL A 6 19.26 -1.10 -35.87
N VAL A 7 18.85 -2.37 -35.85
CA VAL A 7 18.49 -3.07 -34.58
C VAL A 7 19.22 -4.42 -34.55
N SER A 8 20.54 -4.40 -34.72
CA SER A 8 21.37 -5.61 -34.59
C SER A 8 22.64 -5.41 -33.77
N SER A 9 22.83 -4.22 -33.18
CA SER A 9 24.10 -3.82 -32.54
C SER A 9 24.06 -3.72 -31.02
N LEU A 10 22.91 -3.90 -30.36
CA LEU A 10 22.83 -3.94 -28.89
C LEU A 10 23.15 -5.34 -28.37
N ARG A 11 24.27 -5.92 -28.82
CA ARG A 11 24.91 -6.99 -28.08
C ARG A 11 25.55 -6.33 -26.87
N ALA A 12 24.93 -6.47 -25.70
CA ALA A 12 25.51 -6.09 -24.42
C ALA A 12 26.94 -6.64 -24.37
N ALA A 13 27.93 -5.76 -24.54
CA ALA A 13 29.32 -6.14 -24.37
C ALA A 13 29.45 -6.64 -22.92
N PRO A 14 30.07 -7.82 -22.67
CA PRO A 14 30.35 -8.23 -21.31
C PRO A 14 31.24 -7.14 -20.71
N LEU A 15 30.68 -6.36 -19.81
CA LEU A 15 31.40 -5.29 -19.12
C LEU A 15 32.68 -5.93 -18.55
N PRO A 16 33.88 -5.39 -18.83
CA PRO A 16 35.12 -5.98 -18.34
C PRO A 16 35.00 -6.15 -16.82
N GLY A 17 35.32 -7.34 -16.30
CA GLY A 17 35.07 -7.69 -14.90
C GLY A 17 35.64 -6.65 -13.92
N ILE A 18 36.73 -5.99 -14.29
CA ILE A 18 37.37 -4.90 -13.55
C ILE A 18 36.44 -3.68 -13.40
N LEU A 19 35.65 -3.33 -14.41
CA LEU A 19 34.69 -2.22 -14.34
C LEU A 19 33.50 -2.58 -13.44
N ASN A 20 33.01 -3.82 -13.49
CA ASN A 20 31.96 -4.30 -12.58
C ASN A 20 32.45 -4.35 -11.12
N THR A 21 33.68 -4.81 -10.88
CA THR A 21 34.29 -4.82 -9.55
C THR A 21 34.55 -3.39 -9.05
N ALA A 22 35.01 -2.48 -9.91
CA ALA A 22 35.20 -1.07 -9.57
C ALA A 22 33.87 -0.37 -9.22
N ILE A 23 32.79 -0.63 -9.97
CA ILE A 23 31.45 -0.11 -9.66
C ILE A 23 30.94 -0.66 -8.33
N ARG A 24 31.13 -1.96 -8.05
CA ARG A 24 30.73 -2.56 -6.77
C ARG A 24 31.50 -1.98 -5.59
N VAL A 25 32.82 -1.80 -5.73
CA VAL A 25 33.66 -1.19 -4.71
C VAL A 25 33.30 0.29 -4.51
N LEU A 26 33.01 1.03 -5.58
CA LEU A 26 32.52 2.41 -5.51
C LEU A 26 31.16 2.51 -4.79
N LEU A 27 30.23 1.61 -5.08
CA LEU A 27 28.93 1.52 -4.40
C LEU A 27 29.07 1.15 -2.92
N MET A 28 30.03 0.29 -2.58
CA MET A 28 30.31 -0.11 -1.18
C MET A 28 31.07 0.96 -0.38
N LEU A 29 31.79 1.88 -1.05
CA LEU A 29 32.51 3.00 -0.41
C LEU A 29 31.64 4.26 -0.27
N MET A 30 30.58 4.40 -1.07
CA MET A 30 29.58 5.47 -0.98
C MET A 30 28.95 5.68 0.43
N PRO A 31 28.68 4.63 1.26
CA PRO A 31 28.09 4.79 2.59
C PRO A 31 29.01 5.47 3.62
N ILE A 32 30.32 5.52 3.36
CA ILE A 32 31.31 6.14 4.26
C ILE A 32 31.37 7.66 4.04
N ALA A 33 31.08 8.12 2.83
CA ALA A 33 31.14 9.55 2.46
C ALA A 33 29.82 10.30 2.72
N LEU A 34 28.67 9.61 2.78
CA LEU A 34 27.36 10.19 3.06
C LEU A 34 26.58 9.34 4.10
N PRO A 35 26.79 9.56 5.42
CA PRO A 35 26.06 8.82 6.47
C PRO A 35 24.54 9.00 6.40
N GLN A 36 24.10 10.09 5.76
CA GLN A 36 22.71 10.47 5.53
C GLN A 36 21.95 9.55 4.57
N LEU A 37 22.61 8.83 3.65
CA LEU A 37 21.91 7.87 2.78
C LEU A 37 21.70 6.50 3.47
N CYS A 38 22.61 6.12 4.36
CA CYS A 38 22.53 4.86 5.12
C CYS A 38 21.48 4.95 6.25
N LEU A 39 21.36 6.14 6.87
CA LEU A 39 20.27 6.47 7.78
C LEU A 39 18.92 6.67 7.06
N ALA A 40 18.89 7.09 5.80
CA ALA A 40 17.65 7.16 5.02
C ALA A 40 17.10 5.77 4.64
N ALA A 41 17.98 4.79 4.42
CA ALA A 41 17.58 3.40 4.16
C ALA A 41 17.02 2.68 5.39
N SER A 42 17.43 3.08 6.60
CA SER A 42 16.94 2.54 7.88
C SER A 42 15.78 3.36 8.46
N GLY A 43 15.85 4.69 8.36
CA GLY A 43 14.82 5.62 8.84
C GLY A 43 13.55 5.65 7.99
N GLY A 44 13.61 5.26 6.71
CA GLY A 44 12.40 5.08 5.90
C GLY A 44 11.50 3.95 6.43
N LEU A 45 12.08 2.94 7.09
CA LEU A 45 11.33 1.86 7.72
C LEU A 45 10.67 2.35 9.02
N ASP A 46 11.38 3.07 9.87
CA ASP A 46 10.82 3.69 11.09
C ASP A 46 9.75 4.74 10.76
N GLN A 47 9.95 5.52 9.71
CA GLN A 47 8.95 6.46 9.22
C GLN A 47 7.72 5.74 8.65
N SER A 48 7.91 4.60 7.98
CA SER A 48 6.80 3.77 7.51
C SER A 48 6.03 3.17 8.68
N VAL A 49 6.72 2.67 9.72
CA VAL A 49 6.10 2.12 10.93
C VAL A 49 5.26 3.18 11.66
N SER A 50 5.80 4.39 11.85
CA SER A 50 5.04 5.46 12.51
C SER A 50 3.81 5.92 11.73
N VAL A 51 3.86 5.90 10.40
CA VAL A 51 2.69 6.17 9.54
C VAL A 51 1.66 5.04 9.66
N PHE A 52 2.08 3.77 9.75
CA PHE A 52 1.17 2.65 9.98
C PHE A 52 0.49 2.69 11.36
N GLU A 53 1.21 3.09 12.41
CA GLU A 53 0.64 3.30 13.74
C GLU A 53 -0.38 4.45 13.74
N GLN A 54 -0.07 5.55 13.06
CA GLN A 54 -1.01 6.67 12.94
C GLN A 54 -2.25 6.27 12.15
N ILE A 55 -2.10 5.53 11.04
CA ILE A 55 -3.24 4.99 10.28
C ILE A 55 -4.08 4.04 11.14
N ARG A 56 -3.46 3.20 11.99
CA ARG A 56 -4.18 2.33 12.93
C ARG A 56 -5.05 3.13 13.90
N ASP A 57 -4.51 4.19 14.49
CA ASP A 57 -5.25 5.04 15.43
C ASP A 57 -6.46 5.70 14.76
N TRP A 58 -6.28 6.22 13.55
CA TRP A 58 -7.36 6.79 12.75
C TRP A 58 -8.36 5.72 12.24
N LEU A 59 -7.90 4.50 11.98
CA LEU A 59 -8.73 3.39 11.50
C LEU A 59 -9.71 2.93 12.58
N TRP A 60 -9.30 2.92 13.85
CA TRP A 60 -10.20 2.62 14.97
C TRP A 60 -11.36 3.62 15.08
N LEU A 61 -11.16 4.86 14.63
CA LEU A 61 -12.17 5.90 14.60
C LEU A 61 -13.02 5.87 13.33
N ILE A 62 -12.44 5.59 12.16
CA ILE A 62 -13.19 5.62 10.89
C ILE A 62 -14.17 4.44 10.75
N ILE A 63 -13.83 3.25 11.26
CA ILE A 63 -14.68 2.04 11.16
C ILE A 63 -16.09 2.28 11.74
N PRO A 64 -16.25 2.73 13.00
CA PRO A 64 -17.59 2.97 13.55
C PRO A 64 -18.32 4.11 12.84
N VAL A 65 -17.62 5.15 12.38
CA VAL A 65 -18.22 6.28 11.66
C VAL A 65 -18.83 5.83 10.33
N VAL A 66 -18.09 5.04 9.54
CA VAL A 66 -18.58 4.50 8.26
C VAL A 66 -19.74 3.54 8.49
N CYS A 67 -19.67 2.71 9.54
CA CYS A 67 -20.75 1.80 9.92
C CYS A 67 -22.04 2.57 10.27
N LEU A 68 -21.92 3.68 11.00
CA LEU A 68 -23.04 4.55 11.36
C LEU A 68 -23.67 5.23 10.14
N ILE A 69 -22.86 5.71 9.19
CA ILE A 69 -23.35 6.35 7.96
C ILE A 69 -24.12 5.34 7.11
N ILE A 70 -23.54 4.16 6.85
CA ILE A 70 -24.18 3.13 6.02
C ILE A 70 -25.45 2.60 6.72
N GLY A 71 -25.39 2.35 8.02
CA GLY A 71 -26.56 1.95 8.81
C GLY A 71 -27.68 3.00 8.80
N GLY A 72 -27.32 4.29 8.89
CA GLY A 72 -28.27 5.40 8.77
C GLY A 72 -28.92 5.49 7.39
N ILE A 73 -28.14 5.34 6.32
CA ILE A 73 -28.65 5.33 4.95
C ILE A 73 -29.57 4.13 4.72
N LEU A 74 -29.18 2.94 5.18
CA LEU A 74 -30.03 1.74 5.10
C LEU A 74 -31.34 1.91 5.89
N GLY A 75 -31.27 2.47 7.10
CA GLY A 75 -32.44 2.73 7.93
C GLY A 75 -33.40 3.75 7.31
N ALA A 76 -32.86 4.81 6.70
CA ALA A 76 -33.65 5.79 5.96
C ALA A 76 -34.26 5.20 4.68
N ALA A 77 -33.49 4.40 3.93
CA ALA A 77 -33.96 3.73 2.71
C ALA A 77 -35.04 2.68 3.01
N TYR A 78 -34.93 1.98 4.15
CA TYR A 78 -35.99 1.10 4.66
C TYR A 78 -37.25 1.89 5.05
N SER A 79 -37.07 3.03 5.72
CA SER A 79 -38.20 3.87 6.16
C SER A 79 -38.94 4.52 4.99
N ALA A 80 -38.28 4.69 3.84
CA ALA A 80 -38.87 5.23 2.62
C ALA A 80 -39.49 4.15 1.70
N ASP A 81 -39.55 2.88 2.13
CA ASP A 81 -40.01 1.73 1.33
C ASP A 81 -39.30 1.59 -0.04
N LEU A 82 -38.09 2.18 -0.18
CA LEU A 82 -37.33 2.17 -1.44
C LEU A 82 -36.64 0.84 -1.71
N ILE A 83 -36.37 0.05 -0.66
CA ILE A 83 -35.61 -1.19 -0.73
C ILE A 83 -36.41 -2.37 -0.16
N ARG A 84 -36.42 -3.48 -0.90
CA ARG A 84 -36.96 -4.76 -0.45
C ARG A 84 -36.16 -5.31 0.74
N LYS A 85 -36.87 -5.88 1.72
CA LYS A 85 -36.33 -6.45 2.96
C LYS A 85 -35.14 -7.40 2.73
N ASP A 86 -35.19 -8.22 1.69
CA ASP A 86 -34.13 -9.18 1.33
C ASP A 86 -32.80 -8.51 0.95
N THR A 87 -32.85 -7.38 0.24
CA THR A 87 -31.66 -6.59 -0.11
C THR A 87 -31.08 -5.91 1.13
N MET A 88 -31.94 -5.39 2.02
CA MET A 88 -31.51 -4.79 3.28
C MET A 88 -30.71 -5.78 4.13
N TYR A 89 -31.20 -7.01 4.33
CA TYR A 89 -30.48 -8.01 5.11
C TYR A 89 -29.11 -8.34 4.51
N THR A 90 -29.00 -8.43 3.19
CA THR A 90 -27.73 -8.70 2.51
C THR A 90 -26.70 -7.60 2.78
N TRP A 91 -27.12 -6.33 2.72
CA TRP A 91 -26.24 -5.20 3.03
C TRP A 91 -25.91 -5.09 4.51
N VAL A 92 -26.87 -5.29 5.42
CA VAL A 92 -26.62 -5.29 6.87
C VAL A 92 -25.60 -6.36 7.25
N VAL A 93 -25.78 -7.59 6.75
CA VAL A 93 -24.83 -8.69 6.99
C VAL A 93 -23.46 -8.34 6.40
N GLY A 94 -23.41 -7.76 5.20
CA GLY A 94 -22.16 -7.29 4.58
C GLY A 94 -21.42 -6.25 5.42
N VAL A 95 -22.12 -5.28 6.01
CA VAL A 95 -21.53 -4.22 6.86
C VAL A 95 -21.02 -4.80 8.18
N VAL A 96 -21.79 -5.70 8.82
CA VAL A 96 -21.35 -6.39 10.05
C VAL A 96 -20.12 -7.25 9.77
N PHE A 97 -20.10 -7.97 8.65
CA PHE A 97 -18.97 -8.81 8.27
C PHE A 97 -17.73 -7.97 7.93
N ALA A 98 -17.88 -6.86 7.23
CA ALA A 98 -16.81 -5.92 6.94
C ALA A 98 -16.21 -5.33 8.23
N GLY A 99 -17.05 -4.99 9.21
CA GLY A 99 -16.59 -4.53 10.53
C GLY A 99 -15.82 -5.60 11.30
N LEU A 100 -16.25 -6.86 11.24
CA LEU A 100 -15.60 -7.99 11.92
C LEU A 100 -14.25 -8.34 11.27
N VAL A 101 -14.18 -8.30 9.93
CA VAL A 101 -12.92 -8.47 9.18
C VAL A 101 -11.96 -7.31 9.44
N ALA A 102 -12.44 -6.07 9.39
CA ALA A 102 -11.61 -4.89 9.67
C ALA A 102 -11.06 -4.92 11.10
N GLY A 103 -11.89 -5.22 12.10
CA GLY A 103 -11.47 -5.40 13.48
C GLY A 103 -10.51 -6.59 13.68
N GLY A 104 -10.73 -7.68 12.94
CA GLY A 104 -9.87 -8.86 12.96
C GLY A 104 -8.48 -8.60 12.38
N ILE A 105 -8.40 -7.91 11.23
CA ILE A 105 -7.14 -7.50 10.60
C ILE A 105 -6.36 -6.58 11.52
N ILE A 106 -7.01 -5.60 12.15
CA ILE A 106 -6.36 -4.68 13.10
C ILE A 106 -5.73 -5.43 14.27
N LYS A 107 -6.34 -6.55 14.71
CA LYS A 107 -5.88 -7.31 15.88
C LYS A 107 -4.82 -8.39 15.55
N LEU A 108 -4.71 -8.79 14.28
CA LEU A 108 -3.82 -9.86 13.83
C LEU A 108 -2.57 -9.35 13.11
N VAL A 109 -2.66 -8.20 12.44
CA VAL A 109 -1.56 -7.59 11.66
C VAL A 109 -0.81 -6.54 12.49
N PHE A 110 -1.43 -5.99 13.54
CA PHE A 110 -0.88 -4.99 14.45
C PHE A 110 -1.02 -5.43 15.92
#